data_AF-A0A852F2X7-F1
#
_entry.id   AF-A0A852F2X7-F1
#
_cell.length_a   1.000
_cell.length_b   1.000
_cell.length_c   1.000
_cell.angle_alpha   90.00
_cell.angle_beta   90.00
_cell.angle_gamma   90.00
#
_symmetry.space_group_name_H-M   'P 1'
#
loop_
_entity.id
_entity.type
_entity.pdbx_description
1 polymer ?
#
loop_
_entity_poly.entity_id
_entity_poly.type
_entity_poly.pdbx_seq_one_letter_code
_entity_poly.pdbx_strand_id
1 'polypeptide(L)'
;PQLPEQADPRLTDPRRTWISFVHRPDDGSNSKRRCKGKDKRLRGLVGPPGPPGPQGPPGAPGAEVTREVLLQEFKEILKEAMEHRASLALSAQPSQLPPLLLSLEEVPSQRRLEEAFHCQLKGQVLVDKKTLVELQNFQSPVAKGAFLRGTGLNLATGRFTAPVGGIYQFSANVHIDHSELKSKVQLRARDNVRVLICIESLCHRHTSLEVIAGLESNSKIFTVYVHGLLQLQVGE
;
A
#
# COMPACT_ATOMS: atom_id res chain seq x y z
N PRO A 1 -44.16 -31.96 0.11
CA PRO A 1 -42.98 -31.17 0.55
C PRO A 1 -42.25 -30.57 -0.65
N GLN A 2 -42.57 -29.31 -0.96
CA GLN A 2 -41.95 -28.53 -2.04
C GLN A 2 -40.55 -28.09 -1.61
N LEU A 3 -39.55 -28.39 -2.44
CA LEU A 3 -38.20 -27.86 -2.32
C LEU A 3 -38.19 -26.41 -2.83
N PRO A 4 -37.64 -25.43 -2.08
CA PRO A 4 -37.49 -24.08 -2.59
C PRO A 4 -36.38 -24.04 -3.65
N GLU A 5 -36.74 -23.59 -4.84
CA GLU A 5 -35.87 -23.22 -5.94
C GLU A 5 -34.94 -22.09 -5.47
N GLN A 6 -33.68 -22.43 -5.16
CA GLN A 6 -32.66 -21.44 -4.88
C GLN A 6 -32.32 -20.72 -6.18
N ALA A 7 -32.66 -19.43 -6.24
CA ALA A 7 -32.26 -18.52 -7.29
C ALA A 7 -30.73 -18.50 -7.42
N ASP A 8 -30.25 -18.95 -8.57
CA ASP A 8 -28.86 -18.91 -9.00
C ASP A 8 -28.32 -17.46 -8.89
N PRO A 9 -27.19 -17.21 -8.19
CA PRO A 9 -26.57 -15.89 -8.18
C PRO A 9 -26.02 -15.63 -9.57
N ARG A 10 -26.84 -15.03 -10.43
CA ARG A 10 -26.49 -14.59 -11.79
C ARG A 10 -25.11 -13.95 -11.80
N LEU A 11 -24.12 -14.73 -12.22
CA LEU A 11 -22.74 -14.31 -12.43
C LEU A 11 -22.78 -13.10 -13.36
N THR A 12 -22.63 -11.92 -12.78
CA THR A 12 -22.80 -10.68 -13.52
C THR A 12 -21.56 -10.48 -14.37
N ASP A 13 -21.71 -10.63 -15.69
CA ASP A 13 -20.63 -10.47 -16.67
C ASP A 13 -19.94 -9.11 -16.48
N PRO A 14 -18.66 -9.08 -16.04
CA PRO A 14 -17.94 -7.85 -15.74
C PRO A 14 -17.87 -6.90 -16.93
N ARG A 15 -17.86 -7.45 -18.15
CA ARG A 15 -17.82 -6.67 -19.38
C ARG A 15 -19.12 -5.93 -19.63
N ARG A 16 -20.27 -6.56 -19.33
CA ARG A 16 -21.59 -5.92 -19.41
C ARG A 16 -21.77 -4.84 -18.35
N THR A 17 -21.29 -5.06 -17.13
CA THR A 17 -21.32 -4.05 -16.07
C THR A 17 -20.47 -2.83 -16.43
N TRP A 18 -19.28 -3.06 -16.99
CA TRP A 18 -18.40 -1.98 -17.45
C TRP A 18 -19.03 -1.17 -18.59
N ILE A 19 -19.58 -1.83 -19.61
CA ILE A 19 -20.26 -1.18 -20.73
C ILE A 19 -21.44 -0.33 -20.22
N SER A 20 -22.21 -0.82 -19.25
CA SER A 20 -23.32 -0.05 -18.65
C SER A 20 -22.84 1.16 -17.83
N PHE A 21 -21.65 1.11 -17.25
CA PHE A 21 -21.06 2.25 -16.54
C PHE A 21 -20.60 3.33 -17.51
N VAL A 22 -19.90 2.93 -18.58
CA VAL A 22 -19.36 3.85 -19.59
C VAL A 22 -20.47 4.53 -20.40
N HIS A 23 -21.57 3.81 -20.69
CA HIS A 23 -22.69 4.36 -21.44
C HIS A 23 -23.80 4.97 -20.57
N ARG A 24 -23.52 5.34 -19.32
CA ARG A 24 -24.50 6.13 -18.57
C ARG A 24 -24.75 7.45 -19.32
N PRO A 25 -25.97 7.73 -19.80
CA PRO A 25 -26.28 9.05 -20.31
C PRO A 25 -26.19 10.05 -19.15
N ASP A 26 -25.64 11.23 -19.42
CA ASP A 26 -25.58 12.36 -18.50
C ASP A 26 -27.00 12.84 -18.14
N ASP A 27 -27.70 12.11 -17.27
CA ASP A 27 -28.85 12.65 -16.51
C ASP A 27 -28.34 13.46 -15.30
N GLY A 28 -27.40 14.36 -15.59
CA GLY A 28 -26.83 15.36 -14.71
C GLY A 28 -27.64 16.65 -14.74
N SER A 29 -28.97 16.58 -14.61
CA SER A 29 -29.81 17.76 -14.44
C SER A 29 -31.02 17.41 -13.56
N ASN A 30 -31.04 17.98 -12.35
CA ASN A 30 -32.13 17.99 -11.37
C ASN A 30 -32.29 16.78 -10.42
N SER A 31 -31.37 16.62 -9.47
CA SER A 31 -31.74 16.14 -8.12
C SER A 31 -30.80 16.63 -7.00
N LYS A 32 -30.81 17.94 -6.72
CA LYS A 32 -30.28 18.47 -5.45
C LYS A 32 -31.17 18.04 -4.28
N ARG A 33 -31.01 16.80 -3.79
CA ARG A 33 -31.47 16.42 -2.43
C ARG A 33 -30.51 17.04 -1.40
N ARG A 34 -30.84 18.24 -0.94
CA ARG A 34 -30.20 18.89 0.23
C ARG A 34 -30.48 18.03 1.48
N CYS A 35 -29.49 17.25 1.92
CA CYS A 35 -29.45 16.74 3.28
C CYS A 35 -29.09 17.89 4.23
N LYS A 36 -30.06 18.44 4.95
CA LYS A 36 -29.83 19.41 6.04
C LYS A 36 -29.24 18.68 7.26
N GLY A 37 -27.92 18.66 7.37
CA GLY A 37 -27.22 18.37 8.61
C GLY A 37 -27.21 19.61 9.51
N LYS A 38 -27.91 19.55 10.65
CA LYS A 38 -27.82 20.54 11.72
C LYS A 38 -26.51 20.30 12.47
N ASP A 39 -25.50 21.13 12.22
CA ASP A 39 -24.31 21.18 13.07
C ASP A 39 -24.25 22.53 13.79
N LYS A 40 -24.40 22.48 15.12
CA LYS A 40 -24.16 23.60 16.03
C LYS A 40 -22.65 23.74 16.19
N ARG A 41 -22.02 24.70 15.52
CA ARG A 41 -20.67 25.15 15.88
C ARG A 41 -20.57 26.67 15.91
N LEU A 42 -20.41 27.15 17.15
CA LEU A 42 -19.54 28.25 17.61
C LEU A 42 -19.60 29.58 16.86
N ARG A 43 -20.06 30.62 17.58
CA ARG A 43 -19.86 32.03 17.27
C ARG A 43 -18.36 32.33 17.16
N GLY A 44 -17.82 32.26 15.94
CA GLY A 44 -16.64 33.00 15.52
C GLY A 44 -17.10 34.02 14.49
N LEU A 45 -16.68 35.27 14.65
CA LEU A 45 -16.98 36.37 13.72
C LEU A 45 -16.50 35.98 12.32
N VAL A 46 -17.44 35.57 11.47
CA VAL A 46 -17.16 35.34 10.04
C VAL A 46 -16.94 36.72 9.43
N GLY A 47 -15.69 37.06 9.16
CA GLY A 47 -15.35 38.24 8.37
C GLY A 47 -16.06 38.19 7.01
N PRO A 48 -16.25 39.33 6.34
CA PRO A 48 -16.91 39.38 5.05
C PRO A 48 -16.26 38.35 4.09
N PRO A 49 -17.06 37.63 3.29
CA PRO A 49 -16.52 36.72 2.30
C PRO A 49 -15.48 37.47 1.46
N GLY A 50 -14.27 36.93 1.41
CA GLY A 50 -13.19 37.52 0.63
C GLY A 50 -13.63 37.69 -0.83
N PRO A 51 -13.11 38.71 -1.53
CA PRO A 51 -13.43 38.90 -2.95
C PRO A 51 -13.12 37.61 -3.72
N PRO A 52 -13.93 37.26 -4.75
CA PRO A 52 -13.62 36.15 -5.63
C PRO A 52 -12.18 36.28 -6.12
N GLY A 53 -11.38 35.24 -5.91
CA GLY A 53 -10.01 35.21 -6.41
C GLY A 53 -10.00 35.44 -7.93
N PRO A 54 -8.95 36.07 -8.48
CA PRO A 54 -8.82 36.22 -9.92
C PRO A 54 -8.93 34.84 -10.59
N GLN A 55 -9.60 34.79 -11.74
CA GLN A 55 -9.75 33.57 -12.52
C GLN A 55 -8.34 33.04 -12.84
N GLY A 56 -8.09 31.77 -12.50
CA GLY A 56 -6.81 31.13 -12.81
C GLY A 56 -6.53 31.16 -14.32
N PRO A 57 -5.26 31.17 -14.74
CA PRO A 57 -4.92 31.15 -16.15
C PRO A 57 -5.58 29.93 -16.84
N PRO A 58 -5.97 30.05 -18.12
CA PRO A 58 -6.47 28.93 -18.89
C PRO A 58 -5.53 27.73 -18.79
N GLY A 59 -6.07 26.56 -18.46
CA GLY A 59 -5.28 25.32 -18.40
C GLY A 59 -4.63 25.04 -19.74
N ALA A 60 -3.43 24.44 -19.72
CA ALA A 60 -2.76 24.03 -20.94
C ALA A 60 -3.68 23.13 -21.79
N PRO A 61 -3.64 23.23 -23.13
CA PRO A 61 -4.41 22.35 -24.00
C PRO A 61 -4.12 20.89 -23.63
N GLY A 62 -5.18 20.09 -23.41
CA GLY A 62 -5.02 18.65 -23.21
C GLY A 62 -4.31 18.06 -24.43
N ALA A 63 -3.40 17.11 -24.22
CA ALA A 63 -2.72 16.44 -25.31
C ALA A 63 -3.76 15.83 -26.26
N GLU A 64 -3.76 16.28 -27.53
CA GLU A 64 -4.62 15.73 -28.57
C GLU A 64 -4.09 14.35 -28.95
N VAL A 65 -4.56 13.33 -28.22
CA VAL A 65 -4.22 11.94 -28.48
C VAL A 65 -5.07 11.47 -29.67
N THR A 66 -4.54 11.60 -30.87
CA THR A 66 -5.18 11.06 -32.08
C THR A 66 -5.02 9.54 -32.15
N ARG A 67 -5.93 8.85 -32.83
CA ARG A 67 -5.92 7.38 -32.97
C ARG A 67 -4.63 6.90 -33.63
N GLU A 68 -4.11 7.71 -34.54
CA GLU A 68 -2.91 7.46 -35.32
C GLU A 68 -1.66 7.45 -34.43
N VAL A 69 -1.58 8.38 -33.47
CA VAL A 69 -0.48 8.44 -32.49
C VAL A 69 -0.49 7.19 -31.60
N LEU A 70 -1.66 6.79 -31.08
CA LEU A 70 -1.78 5.58 -30.27
C LEU A 70 -1.41 4.31 -31.05
N LEU A 71 -1.81 4.21 -32.31
CA LEU A 71 -1.45 3.08 -33.16
C LEU A 71 0.05 3.06 -33.47
N GLN A 72 0.68 4.24 -33.57
CA GLN A 72 2.12 4.35 -33.77
C GLN A 72 2.89 3.91 -32.52
N GLU A 73 2.47 4.38 -31.33
CA GLU A 73 3.04 3.91 -30.05
C GLU A 73 2.87 2.40 -29.87
N PHE A 74 1.69 1.86 -30.20
CA PHE A 74 1.45 0.43 -30.15
C PHE A 74 2.35 -0.37 -31.09
N LYS A 75 2.61 0.15 -32.30
CA LYS A 75 3.55 -0.47 -33.25
C LYS A 75 4.98 -0.48 -32.73
N GLU A 76 5.43 0.60 -32.10
CA GLU A 76 6.76 0.65 -31.48
C GLU A 76 6.86 -0.34 -30.33
N ILE A 77 5.85 -0.42 -29.46
CA ILE A 77 5.80 -1.42 -28.38
C ILE A 77 5.86 -2.86 -28.94
N LEU A 78 5.13 -3.14 -30.02
CA LEU A 78 5.18 -4.46 -30.67
C LEU A 78 6.56 -4.74 -31.26
N LYS A 79 7.19 -3.75 -31.90
CA LYS A 79 8.52 -3.86 -32.48
C LYS A 79 9.57 -4.16 -31.41
N GLU A 80 9.57 -3.41 -30.32
CA GLU A 80 10.46 -3.62 -29.16
C GLU A 80 10.27 -5.03 -28.57
N ALA A 81 9.02 -5.48 -28.40
CA ALA A 81 8.74 -6.82 -27.90
C ALA A 81 9.21 -7.94 -28.84
N MET A 82 9.16 -7.72 -30.16
CA MET A 82 9.67 -8.66 -31.16
C MET A 82 11.21 -8.72 -31.17
N GLU A 83 11.88 -7.57 -31.06
CA GLU A 83 13.35 -7.47 -30.99
C GLU A 83 13.90 -8.12 -29.72
N HIS A 84 13.21 -7.96 -28.59
CA HIS A 84 13.52 -8.68 -27.35
C HIS A 84 13.38 -10.20 -27.47
N ARG A 85 12.43 -10.71 -28.27
CA ARG A 85 12.33 -12.16 -28.54
C ARG A 85 13.38 -12.65 -29.52
N ALA A 86 13.69 -11.87 -30.55
CA ALA A 86 14.72 -12.22 -31.54
C ALA A 86 16.11 -12.29 -30.89
N SER A 87 16.43 -11.39 -29.97
CA SER A 87 17.67 -11.42 -29.20
C SER A 87 17.78 -12.66 -28.31
N LEU A 88 16.66 -13.14 -27.74
CA LEU A 88 16.62 -14.41 -27.00
C LEU A 88 16.74 -15.65 -27.90
N ALA A 89 16.20 -15.60 -29.13
CA ALA A 89 16.28 -16.68 -30.10
C ALA A 89 17.71 -16.90 -30.66
N LEU A 90 18.54 -15.85 -30.72
CA LEU A 90 19.94 -15.96 -31.13
C LEU A 90 20.83 -16.66 -30.08
N SER A 91 20.35 -16.83 -28.84
CA SER A 91 21.05 -17.58 -27.78
C SER A 91 20.72 -19.07 -27.75
N ALA A 92 19.73 -19.53 -28.54
CA ALA A 92 19.30 -20.92 -28.55
C ALA A 92 19.80 -21.62 -29.82
N GLN A 93 20.64 -22.65 -29.64
CA GLN A 93 21.02 -23.56 -30.72
C GLN A 93 19.80 -24.28 -31.32
N PRO A 94 19.83 -24.67 -32.60
CA PRO A 94 18.67 -25.20 -33.30
C PRO A 94 18.49 -26.69 -33.00
N SER A 95 17.63 -27.03 -32.04
CA SER A 95 17.11 -28.40 -31.90
C SER A 95 15.72 -28.50 -32.52
N GLN A 96 15.66 -29.29 -33.59
CA GLN A 96 14.49 -29.57 -34.42
C GLN A 96 13.42 -30.36 -33.63
N LEU A 97 12.26 -29.77 -33.35
CA LEU A 97 10.99 -30.50 -33.13
C LEU A 97 9.77 -29.62 -33.53
N PRO A 98 8.62 -30.23 -33.92
CA PRO A 98 7.54 -29.56 -34.65
C PRO A 98 6.72 -28.55 -33.80
N PRO A 99 6.17 -27.48 -34.41
CA PRO A 99 5.51 -26.38 -33.71
C PRO A 99 4.05 -26.68 -33.34
N LEU A 100 3.77 -27.78 -32.62
CA LEU A 100 2.41 -28.13 -32.19
C LEU A 100 2.29 -28.64 -30.75
N LEU A 101 3.13 -28.09 -29.86
CA LEU A 101 2.75 -27.97 -28.46
C LEU A 101 3.10 -26.54 -28.06
N LEU A 102 2.08 -25.80 -27.65
CA LEU A 102 2.25 -24.57 -26.88
C LEU A 102 3.05 -24.97 -25.64
N SER A 103 4.38 -24.96 -25.76
CA SER A 103 5.26 -24.74 -24.64
C SER A 103 4.86 -23.35 -24.16
N LEU A 104 3.91 -23.35 -23.22
CA LEU A 104 3.83 -22.32 -22.20
C LEU A 104 5.12 -22.49 -21.37
N GLU A 105 6.27 -22.30 -22.03
CA GLU A 105 7.51 -21.97 -21.39
C GLU A 105 7.14 -20.77 -20.57
N GLU A 106 7.12 -20.99 -19.26
CA GLU A 106 6.87 -20.00 -18.24
C GLU A 106 7.62 -18.75 -18.69
N VAL A 107 6.88 -17.79 -19.25
CA VAL A 107 7.32 -16.41 -19.32
C VAL A 107 7.78 -16.17 -17.88
N PRO A 108 9.08 -15.99 -17.61
CA PRO A 108 9.58 -15.95 -16.26
C PRO A 108 8.72 -14.91 -15.59
N SER A 109 7.93 -15.34 -14.60
CA SER A 109 6.81 -14.58 -14.08
C SER A 109 7.33 -13.21 -13.65
N GLN A 110 7.24 -12.22 -14.53
CA GLN A 110 8.21 -11.12 -14.58
C GLN A 110 7.97 -10.09 -13.47
N ARG A 111 7.14 -10.45 -12.49
CA ARG A 111 6.70 -9.63 -11.36
C ARG A 111 6.39 -10.45 -10.11
N ARG A 112 7.05 -11.58 -9.88
CA ARG A 112 6.94 -12.23 -8.57
C ARG A 112 7.81 -11.48 -7.58
N LEU A 113 7.20 -10.78 -6.62
CA LEU A 113 7.92 -10.20 -5.49
C LEU A 113 8.63 -11.34 -4.76
N GLU A 114 9.97 -11.29 -4.66
CA GLU A 114 10.80 -12.34 -4.03
C GLU A 114 10.50 -12.44 -2.54
N GLU A 115 10.62 -11.31 -1.83
CA GLU A 115 10.38 -11.21 -0.40
C GLU A 115 9.19 -10.32 -0.12
N ALA A 116 8.22 -10.84 0.62
CA ALA A 116 7.03 -10.11 1.03
C ALA A 116 6.54 -10.68 2.35
N PHE A 117 6.36 -9.86 3.37
CA PHE A 117 5.83 -10.35 4.63
C PHE A 117 4.85 -9.38 5.28
N HIS A 118 3.93 -9.97 6.04
CA HIS A 118 3.05 -9.28 6.95
C HIS A 118 3.01 -10.09 8.25
N CYS A 119 3.40 -9.44 9.35
CA CYS A 119 3.49 -10.04 10.67
C CYS A 119 2.81 -9.17 11.72
N GLN A 120 2.33 -9.80 12.79
CA GLN A 120 1.78 -9.13 13.96
C GLN A 120 2.43 -9.69 15.23
N LEU A 121 2.50 -8.89 16.29
CA LEU A 121 2.94 -9.39 17.60
C LEU A 121 1.97 -10.47 18.11
N LYS A 122 2.51 -11.53 18.72
CA LYS A 122 1.70 -12.59 19.36
C LYS A 122 0.88 -12.07 20.55
N GLY A 123 1.39 -11.02 21.22
CA GLY A 123 0.77 -10.43 22.39
C GLY A 123 1.25 -9.00 22.63
N GLN A 124 0.72 -8.40 23.69
CA GLN A 124 1.12 -7.06 24.11
C GLN A 124 2.51 -7.10 24.74
N VAL A 125 3.30 -6.04 24.52
CA VAL A 125 4.63 -5.87 25.10
C VAL A 125 4.62 -4.66 26.02
N LEU A 126 5.04 -4.84 27.27
CA LEU A 126 5.20 -3.75 28.22
C LEU A 126 6.55 -3.07 28.01
N VAL A 127 6.54 -1.75 27.90
CA VAL A 127 7.74 -0.94 27.66
C VAL A 127 7.83 0.12 28.76
N ASP A 128 8.91 0.08 29.53
CA ASP A 128 9.15 1.02 30.62
C ASP A 128 9.59 2.39 30.10
N LYS A 129 9.35 3.44 30.90
CA LYS A 129 9.79 4.80 30.54
C LYS A 129 11.30 4.83 30.32
N LYS A 130 11.74 5.57 29.30
CA LYS A 130 13.16 5.78 28.95
C LYS A 130 13.91 4.49 28.62
N THR A 131 13.20 3.44 28.19
CA THR A 131 13.82 2.22 27.68
C THR A 131 13.68 2.14 26.17
N LEU A 132 14.63 1.44 25.55
CA LEU A 132 14.53 1.00 24.16
C LEU A 132 14.30 -0.51 24.19
N VAL A 133 13.25 -0.95 23.52
CA VAL A 133 12.85 -2.36 23.47
C VAL A 133 12.75 -2.79 22.02
N GLU A 134 13.49 -3.84 21.67
CA GLU A 134 13.33 -4.52 20.39
C GLU A 134 12.12 -5.45 20.47
N LEU A 135 11.17 -5.24 19.56
CA LEU A 135 9.96 -6.05 19.49
C LEU A 135 10.30 -7.45 18.97
N GLN A 136 9.76 -8.48 19.62
CA GLN A 136 10.02 -9.89 19.31
C GLN A 136 8.71 -10.70 19.41
N ASN A 137 8.77 -11.99 19.09
CA ASN A 137 7.64 -12.92 19.17
C ASN A 137 6.48 -12.52 18.25
N PHE A 138 6.76 -12.39 16.96
CA PHE A 138 5.75 -12.17 15.93
C PHE A 138 5.11 -13.48 15.46
N GLN A 139 3.97 -13.35 14.78
CA GLN A 139 3.26 -14.42 14.09
C GLN A 139 2.73 -13.92 12.74
N SER A 140 2.51 -14.85 11.81
CA SER A 140 1.76 -14.55 10.59
C SER A 140 0.27 -14.37 10.95
N PRO A 141 -0.36 -13.25 10.57
CA PRO A 141 -1.79 -13.05 10.82
C PRO A 141 -2.60 -14.08 10.01
N VAL A 142 -3.68 -14.60 10.60
CA VAL A 142 -4.58 -15.56 9.92
C VAL A 142 -5.63 -14.82 9.06
N ALA A 143 -5.53 -13.48 8.95
CA ALA A 143 -6.48 -12.66 8.23
C ALA A 143 -6.32 -12.80 6.70
N LYS A 144 -7.42 -12.62 5.97
CA LYS A 144 -7.40 -12.56 4.50
C LYS A 144 -6.47 -11.43 4.06
N GLY A 145 -5.51 -11.74 3.19
CA GLY A 145 -4.52 -10.77 2.72
C GLY A 145 -3.25 -10.71 3.56
N ALA A 146 -3.11 -11.51 4.62
CA ALA A 146 -1.82 -11.76 5.22
C ALA A 146 -0.96 -12.63 4.29
N PHE A 147 0.32 -12.31 4.21
CA PHE A 147 1.27 -13.02 3.37
C PHE A 147 2.59 -13.18 4.11
N LEU A 148 3.22 -14.33 3.93
CA LEU A 148 4.61 -14.56 4.29
C LEU A 148 5.23 -15.28 3.10
N ARG A 149 6.13 -14.58 2.42
CA ARG A 149 6.82 -15.03 1.22
C ARG A 149 8.30 -14.77 1.39
N GLY A 150 9.07 -15.78 1.02
CA GLY A 150 10.51 -15.75 1.19
C GLY A 150 10.92 -16.31 2.54
N THR A 151 12.21 -16.17 2.85
CA THR A 151 12.82 -16.72 4.07
C THR A 151 13.56 -15.67 4.89
N GLY A 152 13.55 -14.41 4.46
CA GLY A 152 14.30 -13.35 5.12
C GLY A 152 13.77 -12.99 6.51
N LEU A 153 12.45 -13.14 6.77
CA LEU A 153 11.87 -12.76 8.06
C LEU A 153 11.94 -13.89 9.11
N ASN A 154 12.62 -13.63 10.22
CA ASN A 154 12.55 -14.46 11.42
C ASN A 154 11.44 -13.95 12.35
N LEU A 155 10.33 -14.69 12.45
CA LEU A 155 9.19 -14.33 13.29
C LEU A 155 9.50 -14.34 14.80
N ALA A 156 10.44 -15.15 15.27
CA ALA A 156 10.78 -15.20 16.69
C ALA A 156 11.50 -13.93 17.13
N THR A 157 12.48 -13.47 16.34
CA THR A 157 13.29 -12.29 16.65
C THR A 157 12.73 -11.00 16.10
N GLY A 158 11.84 -11.06 15.08
CA GLY A 158 11.35 -9.87 14.37
C GLY A 158 12.34 -9.28 13.37
N ARG A 159 13.50 -9.92 13.15
CA ARG A 159 14.51 -9.46 12.19
C ARG A 159 14.22 -9.97 10.80
N PHE A 160 14.34 -9.07 9.83
CA PHE A 160 14.40 -9.42 8.42
C PHE A 160 15.85 -9.38 7.97
N THR A 161 16.27 -10.41 7.24
CA THR A 161 17.57 -10.48 6.58
C THR A 161 17.36 -10.44 5.07
N ALA A 162 17.89 -9.42 4.40
CA ALA A 162 17.71 -9.25 2.97
C ALA A 162 18.47 -10.33 2.18
N PRO A 163 17.78 -11.22 1.43
CA PRO A 163 18.46 -12.23 0.62
C PRO A 163 19.11 -11.66 -0.64
N VAL A 164 18.62 -10.50 -1.11
CA VAL A 164 19.11 -9.80 -2.30
C VAL A 164 19.31 -8.32 -1.95
N GLY A 165 20.38 -7.71 -2.45
CA GLY A 165 20.58 -6.27 -2.27
C GLY A 165 19.57 -5.47 -3.09
N GLY A 166 18.96 -4.44 -2.50
CA GLY A 166 17.94 -3.66 -3.18
C GLY A 166 17.22 -2.64 -2.29
N ILE A 167 16.17 -2.02 -2.84
CA ILE A 167 15.31 -1.09 -2.12
C ILE A 167 14.07 -1.84 -1.64
N TYR A 168 13.87 -1.83 -0.33
CA TYR A 168 12.76 -2.50 0.35
C TYR A 168 11.80 -1.47 0.93
N GLN A 169 10.50 -1.76 0.86
CA GLN A 169 9.46 -0.96 1.48
C GLN A 169 9.06 -1.58 2.81
N PHE A 170 9.22 -0.83 3.90
CA PHE A 170 8.80 -1.26 5.23
C PHE A 170 7.64 -0.42 5.72
N SER A 171 6.73 -1.07 6.44
CA SER A 171 5.63 -0.41 7.12
C SER A 171 5.27 -1.10 8.42
N ALA A 172 4.90 -0.31 9.43
CA ALA A 172 4.47 -0.81 10.72
C ALA A 172 3.33 0.07 11.28
N ASN A 173 2.28 -0.60 11.75
CA ASN A 173 1.20 0.01 12.53
C ASN A 173 1.35 -0.46 13.97
N VAL A 174 1.72 0.45 14.88
CA VAL A 174 1.94 0.12 16.28
C VAL A 174 0.84 0.75 17.13
N HIS A 175 0.05 -0.09 17.79
CA HIS A 175 -0.97 0.33 18.74
C HIS A 175 -0.34 0.46 20.13
N ILE A 176 -0.47 1.64 20.74
CA ILE A 176 0.13 1.99 22.02
C ILE A 176 -0.98 2.33 23.00
N ASP A 177 -1.01 1.61 24.13
CA ASP A 177 -1.85 1.90 25.28
C ASP A 177 -0.99 2.55 26.38
N HIS A 178 -1.32 3.78 26.77
CA HIS A 178 -0.63 4.52 27.83
C HIS A 178 -1.55 4.83 29.02
N SER A 179 -2.65 4.10 29.16
CA SER A 179 -3.64 4.28 30.22
C SER A 179 -3.05 4.11 31.63
N GLU A 180 -2.21 3.09 31.85
CA GLU A 180 -1.50 2.89 33.11
C GLU A 180 -0.52 4.02 33.44
N LEU A 181 0.07 4.61 32.40
CA LEU A 181 1.03 5.68 32.56
C LEU A 181 0.35 6.95 33.06
N LYS A 182 -0.80 7.29 32.46
CA LYS A 182 -1.64 8.43 32.85
C LYS A 182 -2.18 8.32 34.28
N SER A 183 -2.54 7.12 34.72
CA SER A 183 -3.13 6.93 36.06
C SER A 183 -2.09 6.99 37.17
N LYS A 184 -0.87 6.49 36.92
CA LYS A 184 0.21 6.44 37.91
C LYS A 184 1.09 7.70 37.90
N VAL A 185 1.27 8.35 36.74
CA VAL A 185 2.19 9.50 36.58
C VAL A 185 1.60 10.54 35.62
N GLN A 186 1.62 11.81 36.02
CA GLN A 186 1.18 12.88 35.12
C GLN A 186 2.15 13.01 33.93
N LEU A 187 1.64 12.76 32.72
CA LEU A 187 2.41 12.89 31.48
C LEU A 187 2.72 14.36 31.20
N ARG A 188 3.95 14.61 30.78
CA ARG A 188 4.40 15.95 30.36
C ARG A 188 4.25 16.09 28.86
N ALA A 189 4.07 17.33 28.39
CA ALA A 189 4.04 17.66 26.96
C ALA A 189 5.35 17.36 26.19
N ARG A 190 6.39 16.87 26.87
CA ARG A 190 7.65 16.42 26.27
C ARG A 190 7.81 14.89 26.28
N ASP A 191 6.87 14.17 26.88
CA ASP A 191 6.93 12.72 26.90
C ASP A 191 6.54 12.21 25.52
N ASN A 192 7.48 11.58 24.82
CA ASN A 192 7.30 11.06 23.47
C ASN A 192 7.67 9.57 23.38
N VAL A 193 7.00 8.85 22.48
CA VAL A 193 7.42 7.53 22.01
C VAL A 193 8.14 7.71 20.68
N ARG A 194 9.24 6.98 20.50
CA ARG A 194 9.94 6.86 19.22
C ARG A 194 9.74 5.44 18.73
N VAL A 195 9.22 5.28 17.52
CA VAL A 195 9.09 3.97 16.85
C VAL A 195 10.05 3.97 15.68
N LEU A 196 10.88 2.93 15.60
CA LEU A 196 11.92 2.81 14.59
C LEU A 196 11.86 1.47 13.86
N ILE A 197 12.21 1.49 12.57
CA ILE A 197 12.57 0.30 11.78
C ILE A 197 14.03 0.51 11.38
N CYS A 198 14.94 -0.32 11.87
CA CYS A 198 16.37 -0.07 11.78
C CYS A 198 17.09 -1.18 11.00
N ILE A 199 18.13 -0.77 10.27
CA ILE A 199 19.20 -1.66 9.84
C ILE A 199 20.09 -1.88 11.08
N GLU A 200 20.18 -3.13 11.53
CA GLU A 200 20.80 -3.55 12.79
C GLU A 200 20.16 -2.97 14.07
N SER A 201 20.54 -3.51 15.23
CA SER A 201 19.95 -3.14 16.54
C SER A 201 20.39 -1.78 17.07
N LEU A 202 21.40 -1.16 16.44
CA LEU A 202 22.03 0.08 16.92
C LEU A 202 21.35 1.34 16.38
N CYS A 203 20.48 1.22 15.37
CA CYS A 203 19.67 2.33 14.82
C CYS A 203 20.47 3.63 14.60
N HIS A 204 21.56 3.54 13.84
CA HIS A 204 22.37 4.72 13.52
C HIS A 204 21.54 5.78 12.77
N ARG A 205 21.90 7.06 12.93
CA ARG A 205 21.25 8.14 12.19
C ARG A 205 21.44 7.90 10.69
N HIS A 206 20.36 8.03 9.92
CA HIS A 206 20.26 7.82 8.46
C HIS A 206 20.18 6.37 7.97
N THR A 207 20.10 5.38 8.86
CA THR A 207 19.90 3.95 8.49
C THR A 207 18.65 3.34 9.13
N SER A 208 17.69 4.19 9.49
CA SER A 208 16.44 3.78 10.12
C SER A 208 15.28 4.65 9.67
N LEU A 209 14.10 4.06 9.56
CA LEU A 209 12.84 4.80 9.52
C LEU A 209 12.43 5.14 10.96
N GLU A 210 12.11 6.39 11.23
CA GLU A 210 11.76 6.85 12.57
C GLU A 210 10.51 7.73 12.54
N VAL A 211 9.62 7.50 13.50
CA VAL A 211 8.51 8.40 13.80
C VAL A 211 8.45 8.68 15.30
N ILE A 212 8.25 9.94 15.64
CA ILE A 212 8.13 10.42 17.01
C ILE A 212 6.70 10.87 17.26
N ALA A 213 6.07 10.33 18.30
CA ALA A 213 4.70 10.67 18.71
C ALA A 213 4.66 11.11 20.18
N GLY A 214 3.96 12.21 20.48
CA GLY A 214 3.72 12.67 21.85
C GLY A 214 2.71 11.78 22.59
N LEU A 215 2.92 11.54 23.89
CA LEU A 215 1.97 10.79 24.72
C LEU A 215 0.86 11.67 25.31
N GLU A 216 0.89 12.99 25.11
CA GLU A 216 -0.12 13.91 25.68
C GLU A 216 -1.52 13.79 25.08
N SER A 217 -1.72 12.94 24.06
CA SER A 217 -3.03 12.65 23.49
C SER A 217 -4.06 12.33 24.57
N ASN A 218 -5.27 12.91 24.49
CA ASN A 218 -6.37 12.62 25.43
C ASN A 218 -6.87 11.16 25.34
N SER A 219 -6.65 10.49 24.21
CA SER A 219 -6.99 9.09 24.02
C SER A 219 -6.14 8.19 24.93
N LYS A 220 -6.72 7.08 25.40
CA LYS A 220 -5.98 6.06 26.17
C LYS A 220 -5.10 5.19 25.28
N ILE A 221 -5.56 4.99 24.05
CA ILE A 221 -4.90 4.20 23.02
C ILE A 221 -4.74 5.07 21.78
N PHE A 222 -3.59 5.01 21.15
CA PHE A 222 -3.33 5.65 19.86
C PHE A 222 -2.45 4.75 18.98
N THR A 223 -2.40 5.06 17.70
CA THR A 223 -1.63 4.29 16.72
C THR A 223 -0.53 5.15 16.15
N VAL A 224 0.69 4.61 16.09
CA VAL A 224 1.82 5.21 15.38
C VAL A 224 2.03 4.42 14.08
N TYR A 225 2.09 5.14 12.97
CA TYR A 225 2.37 4.57 11.66
C TYR A 225 3.77 4.95 11.22
N VAL A 226 4.61 3.95 10.92
CA VAL A 226 5.95 4.13 10.34
C VAL A 226 5.93 3.52 8.95
N HIS A 227 6.39 4.26 7.94
CA HIS A 227 6.51 3.77 6.57
C HIS A 227 7.66 4.47 5.87
N GLY A 228 8.32 3.74 4.97
CA GLY A 228 9.37 4.30 4.14
C GLY A 228 10.10 3.23 3.36
N LEU A 229 11.16 3.67 2.69
CA LEU A 229 12.04 2.83 1.89
C LEU A 229 13.39 2.73 2.58
N LEU A 230 13.97 1.54 2.61
CA LEU A 230 15.33 1.29 3.07
C LEU A 230 16.09 0.57 1.96
N GLN A 231 17.31 1.01 1.68
CA GLN A 231 18.22 0.29 0.80
C GLN A 231 19.02 -0.69 1.64
N LEU A 232 18.94 -1.98 1.33
CA LEU A 232 19.61 -3.05 2.04
C LEU A 232 20.61 -3.76 1.12
N GLN A 233 21.72 -4.20 1.69
CA GLN A 233 22.68 -5.14 1.11
C GLN A 233 22.29 -6.58 1.46
N VAL A 234 22.89 -7.54 0.77
CA VAL A 234 22.67 -8.96 1.05
C VAL A 234 23.15 -9.28 2.47
N GLY A 235 22.27 -9.87 3.28
CA GLY A 235 22.58 -10.30 4.65
C GLY A 235 22.34 -9.26 5.75
N GLU A 236 21.93 -8.03 5.39
CA GLU A 236 21.50 -7.00 6.36
C GLU A 236 20.12 -7.25 6.93
#